data_AF-A0A3D3L172-F1
#
_entry.id   AF-A0A3D3L172-F1
#
_cell.length_a   1.000
_cell.length_b   1.000
_cell.length_c   1.000
_cell.angle_alpha   90.00
_cell.angle_beta   90.00
_cell.angle_gamma   90.00
#
_symmetry.space_group_name_H-M   'P 1'
#
loop_
_entity.id
_entity.type
_entity.pdbx_description
1 polymer ?
#
loop_
_entity_poly.entity_id
_entity_poly.type
_entity_poly.pdbx_seq_one_letter_code
_entity_poly.pdbx_strand_id
1 'polypeptide(L)'
;GPPGNGAAPRWPMIVLRSPKGWTGPRTVDGLQVEGTWRSHQVPLAEVRTNAEHLKQLEDWLKSYRPEELFDGDGRLRPDVAAHAPVGNLRMSATPHANGGLLRTPLKLPAYAAHAVVVAEPGTERISPMITLGSWMRDIISLNMDNFRLFGPDETASNRLQAVYEVTDKVWQYRIDDADEHLARSGRVLEVLSEHLCQGWLEGYLLTGRHGVFSCYEAF
;
A
#
# COMPACT_ATOMS: atom_id res chain seq x y z
N GLY A 1 -29.53 0.58 -13.02
CA GLY A 1 -29.22 0.05 -14.36
C GLY A 1 -28.94 -1.44 -14.23
N PRO A 2 -29.15 -2.25 -15.28
CA PRO A 2 -28.86 -3.68 -15.21
C PRO A 2 -27.36 -3.90 -15.00
N PRO A 3 -26.93 -5.03 -14.39
CA PRO A 3 -25.52 -5.34 -14.20
C PRO A 3 -24.87 -5.43 -15.58
N GLY A 4 -23.89 -4.57 -15.84
CA GLY A 4 -23.14 -4.61 -17.10
C GLY A 4 -22.48 -5.96 -17.27
N ASN A 5 -22.50 -6.50 -18.51
CA ASN A 5 -21.74 -7.67 -18.96
C ASN A 5 -20.45 -7.82 -18.15
N GLY A 6 -20.31 -8.93 -17.42
CA GLY A 6 -19.31 -9.20 -16.37
C GLY A 6 -17.82 -9.16 -16.74
N ALA A 7 -17.40 -8.21 -17.57
CA ALA A 7 -16.01 -7.85 -17.81
C ALA A 7 -15.50 -6.95 -16.67
N ALA A 8 -14.34 -7.28 -16.13
CA ALA A 8 -13.65 -6.44 -15.16
C ALA A 8 -13.42 -5.02 -15.72
N PRO A 9 -13.49 -3.97 -14.88
CA PRO A 9 -13.25 -2.61 -15.33
C PRO A 9 -11.84 -2.48 -15.92
N ARG A 10 -11.72 -1.75 -17.04
CA ARG A 10 -10.43 -1.38 -17.62
C ARG A 10 -9.90 -0.15 -16.89
N TRP A 11 -9.12 -0.37 -15.84
CA TRP A 11 -8.49 0.70 -15.08
C TRP A 11 -7.48 1.48 -15.96
N PRO A 12 -7.56 2.82 -16.00
CA PRO A 12 -6.56 3.63 -16.69
C PRO A 12 -5.17 3.39 -16.11
N MET A 13 -4.16 3.32 -16.97
CA MET A 13 -2.76 3.34 -16.59
C MET A 13 -2.02 4.36 -17.46
N ILE A 14 -0.98 4.99 -16.92
CA ILE A 14 -0.19 6.00 -17.63
C ILE A 14 1.22 5.44 -17.84
N VAL A 15 1.66 5.37 -19.09
CA VAL A 15 3.08 5.15 -19.43
C VAL A 15 3.76 6.51 -19.53
N LEU A 16 4.47 6.92 -18.48
CA LEU A 16 5.25 8.16 -18.48
C LEU A 16 6.69 7.87 -18.94
N ARG A 17 7.03 8.28 -20.17
CA ARG A 17 8.39 8.17 -20.72
C ARG A 17 9.05 9.55 -20.79
N SER A 18 10.00 9.79 -19.90
CA SER A 18 10.83 11.01 -19.87
C SER A 18 12.32 10.66 -19.78
N PRO A 19 13.23 11.58 -20.18
CA PRO A 19 14.67 11.38 -19.98
C PRO A 19 15.01 11.21 -18.49
N LYS A 20 15.91 10.27 -18.14
CA LYS A 20 16.45 10.18 -16.77
C LYS A 20 17.36 11.37 -16.51
N GLY A 21 17.21 12.03 -15.36
CA GLY A 21 17.93 13.28 -15.07
C GLY A 21 17.44 14.47 -15.90
N TRP A 22 16.17 14.44 -16.33
CA TRP A 22 15.55 15.48 -17.16
C TRP A 22 15.83 16.89 -16.61
N THR A 23 16.20 17.82 -17.49
CA THR A 23 16.58 19.23 -17.20
C THR A 23 17.92 19.41 -16.48
N GLY A 24 18.62 18.31 -16.17
CA GLY A 24 19.99 18.31 -15.66
C GLY A 24 21.06 18.62 -16.71
N PRO A 25 22.35 18.54 -16.33
CA PRO A 25 23.45 18.62 -17.28
C PRO A 25 23.33 17.55 -18.37
N ARG A 26 23.38 17.99 -19.64
CA ARG A 26 23.28 17.07 -20.79
C ARG A 26 24.53 16.23 -20.98
N THR A 27 25.69 16.86 -20.79
CA THR A 27 27.01 16.27 -20.97
C THR A 27 27.91 16.74 -19.84
N VAL A 28 28.70 15.83 -19.26
CA VAL A 28 29.73 16.12 -18.26
C VAL A 28 30.98 15.37 -18.69
N ASP A 29 32.14 16.03 -18.71
CA ASP A 29 33.43 15.46 -19.14
C ASP A 29 33.37 14.77 -20.52
N GLY A 30 32.62 15.35 -21.46
CA GLY A 30 32.41 14.81 -22.82
C GLY A 30 31.46 13.60 -22.91
N LEU A 31 30.90 13.14 -21.78
CA LEU A 31 29.99 11.99 -21.73
C LEU A 31 28.54 12.46 -21.56
N GLN A 32 27.62 11.86 -22.31
CA GLN A 32 26.18 12.10 -22.13
C GLN A 32 25.72 11.66 -20.73
N VAL A 33 25.03 12.56 -20.02
CA VAL A 33 24.48 12.38 -18.68
C VAL A 33 22.95 12.33 -18.69
N GLU A 34 22.26 13.38 -19.16
CA GLU A 34 20.81 13.38 -19.34
C GLU A 34 20.38 12.24 -20.28
N GLY A 35 19.32 11.53 -19.89
CA GLY A 35 18.81 10.37 -20.62
C GLY A 35 19.62 9.08 -20.38
N THR A 36 20.63 9.09 -19.51
CA THR A 36 21.47 7.92 -19.22
C THR A 36 21.49 7.57 -17.73
N TRP A 37 22.05 6.40 -17.42
CA TRP A 37 22.26 5.95 -16.04
C TRP A 37 23.24 6.81 -15.25
N ARG A 38 24.10 7.61 -15.90
CA ARG A 38 25.07 8.50 -15.22
C ARG A 38 24.40 9.56 -14.36
N SER A 39 23.18 9.96 -14.72
CA SER A 39 22.37 10.90 -13.94
C SER A 39 21.76 10.30 -12.66
N HIS A 40 22.03 9.03 -12.34
CA HIS A 40 21.34 8.34 -11.24
C HIS A 40 21.65 8.87 -9.85
N GLN A 41 22.91 9.19 -9.58
CA GLN A 41 23.35 9.65 -8.27
C GLN A 41 23.73 11.14 -8.37
N VAL A 42 25.02 11.45 -8.42
CA VAL A 42 25.51 12.83 -8.52
C VAL A 42 26.15 13.04 -9.90
N PRO A 43 25.50 13.81 -10.81
CA PRO A 43 26.03 14.01 -12.16
C PRO A 43 27.29 14.90 -12.21
N LEU A 44 27.54 15.71 -11.17
CA LEU A 44 28.71 16.59 -11.02
C LEU A 44 29.39 16.27 -9.68
N ALA A 45 30.29 15.29 -9.66
CA ALA A 45 30.85 14.76 -8.41
C ALA A 45 31.92 15.67 -7.78
N GLU A 46 32.60 16.50 -8.58
CA GLU A 46 33.82 17.21 -8.15
C GLU A 46 33.63 18.72 -7.99
N VAL A 47 32.39 19.19 -7.73
CA VAL A 47 32.07 20.64 -7.66
C VAL A 47 32.88 21.44 -6.63
N ARG A 48 33.55 20.78 -5.68
CA ARG A 48 34.41 21.44 -4.68
C ARG A 48 35.84 21.65 -5.15
N THR A 49 36.32 20.81 -6.07
CA THR A 49 37.73 20.75 -6.48
C THR A 49 37.92 21.01 -7.97
N ASN A 50 36.85 20.94 -8.76
CA ASN A 50 36.85 21.16 -10.19
C ASN A 50 35.98 22.40 -10.53
N ALA A 51 36.65 23.46 -10.99
CA ALA A 51 36.00 24.74 -11.31
C ALA A 51 35.03 24.64 -12.50
N GLU A 52 35.25 23.72 -13.44
CA GLU A 52 34.33 23.48 -14.56
C GLU A 52 33.04 22.85 -14.06
N HIS A 53 33.14 21.84 -13.18
CA HIS A 53 31.97 21.22 -12.56
C HIS A 53 31.19 22.22 -11.69
N LEU A 54 31.90 23.09 -10.95
CA LEU A 54 31.26 24.16 -10.18
C LEU A 54 30.50 25.13 -11.10
N LYS A 55 31.07 25.48 -12.26
CA LYS A 55 30.41 26.35 -13.23
C LYS A 55 29.15 25.68 -13.81
N GLN A 56 29.23 24.41 -14.18
CA GLN A 56 28.08 23.66 -14.66
C GLN A 56 26.97 23.55 -13.60
N LEU A 57 27.32 23.41 -12.32
CA LEU A 57 26.36 23.45 -11.22
C LEU A 57 25.67 24.81 -11.13
N GLU A 58 26.43 25.90 -11.20
CA GLU A 58 25.89 27.27 -11.19
C GLU A 58 24.90 27.48 -12.35
N ASP A 59 25.30 27.12 -13.58
CA ASP A 59 24.50 27.28 -14.78
C ASP A 59 23.23 26.43 -14.72
N TRP A 60 23.33 25.21 -14.21
CA TRP A 60 22.18 24.35 -14.01
C TRP A 60 21.18 24.93 -13.01
N LEU A 61 21.64 25.41 -11.84
CA LEU A 61 20.75 26.01 -10.85
C LEU A 61 20.09 27.30 -11.37
N LYS A 62 20.86 28.14 -12.09
CA LYS A 62 20.34 29.37 -12.71
C LYS A 62 19.36 29.11 -13.84
N SER A 63 19.43 27.95 -14.52
CA SER A 63 18.51 27.59 -15.60
C SER A 63 17.04 27.54 -15.17
N TYR A 64 16.78 27.32 -13.87
CA TYR A 64 15.42 27.33 -13.29
C TYR A 64 14.93 28.73 -12.91
N ARG A 65 15.74 29.79 -13.11
CA ARG A 65 15.40 31.20 -12.79
C ARG A 65 14.86 31.38 -11.36
N PRO A 66 15.66 31.04 -10.33
CA PRO A 66 15.21 31.09 -8.93
C PRO A 66 14.66 32.46 -8.51
N GLU A 67 15.12 33.55 -9.12
CA GLU A 67 14.62 34.93 -8.92
C GLU A 67 13.14 35.12 -9.29
N GLU A 68 12.61 34.30 -10.22
CA GLU A 68 11.19 34.26 -10.60
C GLU A 68 10.37 33.36 -9.65
N LEU A 69 11.02 32.50 -8.86
CA LEU A 69 10.35 31.52 -8.00
C LEU A 69 10.31 31.94 -6.54
N PHE A 70 11.34 32.66 -6.08
CA PHE A 70 11.50 33.11 -4.70
C PHE A 70 11.55 34.64 -4.62
N ASP A 71 11.16 35.18 -3.46
CA ASP A 71 11.35 36.59 -3.14
C ASP A 71 12.74 36.86 -2.52
N GLY A 72 13.03 38.14 -2.21
CA GLY A 72 14.31 38.56 -1.65
C GLY A 72 14.59 38.05 -0.23
N ASP A 73 13.57 37.55 0.48
CA ASP A 73 13.68 36.93 1.80
C ASP A 73 13.84 35.39 1.70
N GLY A 74 13.87 34.84 0.48
CA GLY A 74 13.95 33.40 0.24
C GLY A 74 12.63 32.65 0.39
N ARG A 75 11.48 33.35 0.40
CA ARG A 75 10.16 32.70 0.44
C ARG A 75 9.70 32.35 -0.97
N LEU A 76 8.99 31.23 -1.11
CA LEU A 76 8.31 30.89 -2.36
C LEU A 76 7.27 31.96 -2.69
N ARG A 77 7.23 32.42 -3.94
CA ARG A 77 6.27 33.46 -4.34
C ARG A 77 4.82 32.96 -4.28
N PRO A 78 3.85 33.83 -3.93
CA PRO A 78 2.45 33.41 -3.72
C PRO A 78 1.76 32.79 -4.94
N ASP A 79 2.06 33.28 -6.14
CA ASP A 79 1.54 32.77 -7.41
C ASP A 79 2.04 31.34 -7.70
N VAL A 80 3.31 31.06 -7.42
CA VAL A 80 3.87 29.70 -7.50
C VAL A 80 3.25 28.79 -6.43
N ALA A 81 3.13 29.29 -5.19
CA ALA A 81 2.56 28.53 -4.08
C ALA A 81 1.08 28.14 -4.29
N ALA A 82 0.31 28.98 -5.00
CA ALA A 82 -1.11 28.77 -5.26
C ALA A 82 -1.43 27.51 -6.09
N HIS A 83 -0.44 26.91 -6.76
CA HIS A 83 -0.61 25.67 -7.50
C HIS A 83 -0.74 24.43 -6.60
N ALA A 84 -0.36 24.51 -5.32
CA ALA A 84 -0.49 23.42 -4.38
C ALA A 84 -1.92 23.34 -3.80
N PRO A 85 -2.47 22.12 -3.57
CA PRO A 85 -3.72 21.97 -2.82
C PRO A 85 -3.64 22.55 -1.40
N VAL A 86 -4.79 22.80 -0.78
CA VAL A 86 -4.87 23.30 0.60
C VAL A 86 -5.31 22.23 1.60
N GLY A 87 -4.98 22.42 2.87
CA GLY A 87 -5.43 21.57 3.97
C GLY A 87 -5.03 20.09 3.78
N ASN A 88 -5.98 19.18 3.99
CA ASN A 88 -5.77 17.73 3.94
C ASN A 88 -5.79 17.15 2.51
N LEU A 89 -6.02 17.98 1.49
CA LEU A 89 -5.89 17.56 0.08
C LEU A 89 -4.44 17.55 -0.39
N ARG A 90 -3.51 18.11 0.38
CA ARG A 90 -2.07 18.00 0.13
C ARG A 90 -1.64 16.55 0.37
N MET A 91 -0.86 15.99 -0.54
CA MET A 91 -0.33 14.61 -0.41
C MET A 91 0.46 14.40 0.90
N SER A 92 1.14 15.44 1.39
CA SER A 92 1.89 15.38 2.65
C SER A 92 1.03 15.55 3.92
N ALA A 93 -0.23 15.97 3.78
CA ALA A 93 -1.12 16.27 4.90
C ALA A 93 -2.40 15.40 4.92
N THR A 94 -2.62 14.56 3.90
CA THR A 94 -3.74 13.62 3.90
C THR A 94 -3.66 12.68 5.10
N PRO A 95 -4.76 12.45 5.85
CA PRO A 95 -4.73 11.60 7.03
C PRO A 95 -4.40 10.14 6.69
N HIS A 96 -4.60 9.72 5.43
CA HIS A 96 -4.21 8.38 4.98
C HIS A 96 -2.69 8.16 4.93
N ALA A 97 -1.88 9.23 4.82
CA ALA A 97 -0.43 9.17 4.93
C ALA A 97 0.06 9.17 6.39
N ASN A 98 -0.85 9.39 7.35
CA ASN A 98 -0.62 9.26 8.79
C ASN A 98 -1.79 8.49 9.42
N GLY A 99 -1.95 7.22 9.00
CA GLY A 99 -3.14 6.42 9.30
C GLY A 99 -3.42 6.20 10.80
N GLY A 100 -2.45 6.46 11.68
CA GLY A 100 -2.69 6.49 13.13
C GLY A 100 -3.80 7.47 13.55
N LEU A 101 -3.99 8.56 12.81
CA LEU A 101 -5.08 9.52 13.02
C LEU A 101 -6.46 8.94 12.68
N LEU A 102 -6.51 7.91 11.82
CA LEU A 102 -7.73 7.24 11.38
C LEU A 102 -8.02 5.97 12.17
N ARG A 103 -7.05 5.48 12.96
CA ARG A 103 -7.15 4.19 13.63
C ARG A 103 -8.10 4.23 14.81
N THR A 104 -9.13 3.40 14.75
CA THR A 104 -10.07 3.17 15.84
C THR A 104 -9.82 1.79 16.47
N PRO A 105 -9.93 1.62 17.80
CA PRO A 105 -9.81 0.30 18.42
C PRO A 105 -10.83 -0.69 17.86
N LEU A 106 -10.42 -1.95 17.67
CA LEU A 106 -11.34 -3.02 17.27
C LEU A 106 -12.38 -3.26 18.36
N LYS A 107 -13.62 -3.55 17.94
CA LYS A 107 -14.64 -4.14 18.81
C LYS A 107 -14.34 -5.63 18.93
N LEU A 108 -13.70 -6.03 20.01
CA LEU A 108 -13.31 -7.42 20.22
C LEU A 108 -14.44 -8.18 20.95
N PRO A 109 -14.90 -9.33 20.41
CA PRO A 109 -15.77 -10.22 21.16
C PRO A 109 -14.99 -10.86 22.30
N ALA A 110 -15.67 -11.22 23.39
CA ALA A 110 -15.05 -11.85 24.54
C ALA A 110 -14.40 -13.18 24.12
N TYR A 111 -13.08 -13.29 24.21
CA TYR A 111 -12.34 -14.51 23.83
C TYR A 111 -12.78 -15.73 24.65
N ALA A 112 -13.27 -15.53 25.87
CA ALA A 112 -13.77 -16.59 26.74
C ALA A 112 -14.97 -17.36 26.13
N ALA A 113 -15.75 -16.73 25.25
CA ALA A 113 -16.85 -17.39 24.54
C ALA A 113 -16.35 -18.44 23.52
N HIS A 114 -15.07 -18.37 23.14
CA HIS A 114 -14.41 -19.31 22.23
C HIS A 114 -13.42 -20.21 22.97
N ALA A 115 -13.32 -20.11 24.29
CA ALA A 115 -12.34 -20.88 25.05
C ALA A 115 -12.65 -22.38 24.98
N VAL A 116 -11.60 -23.17 24.81
CA VAL A 116 -11.68 -24.62 24.95
C VAL A 116 -11.79 -24.96 26.43
N VAL A 117 -12.83 -25.70 26.80
CA VAL A 117 -12.94 -26.25 28.16
C VAL A 117 -11.94 -27.39 28.29
N VAL A 118 -10.97 -27.23 29.20
CA VAL A 118 -9.94 -28.23 29.49
C VAL A 118 -10.16 -28.73 30.92
N ALA A 119 -10.83 -29.88 31.06
CA ALA A 119 -11.06 -30.49 32.37
C ALA A 119 -9.78 -31.08 32.96
N GLU A 120 -8.94 -31.69 32.11
CA GLU A 120 -7.67 -32.32 32.49
C GLU A 120 -6.56 -31.95 31.49
N PRO A 121 -5.34 -31.61 31.94
CA PRO A 121 -4.24 -31.26 31.05
C PRO A 121 -3.91 -32.36 30.03
N GLY A 122 -3.75 -31.99 28.76
CA GLY A 122 -3.29 -32.90 27.69
C GLY A 122 -4.34 -33.87 27.14
N THR A 123 -5.62 -33.71 27.50
CA THR A 123 -6.70 -34.61 27.09
C THR A 123 -7.46 -34.14 25.85
N GLU A 124 -7.63 -32.84 25.69
CA GLU A 124 -8.38 -32.26 24.56
C GLU A 124 -7.60 -32.32 23.24
N ARG A 125 -8.26 -32.73 22.15
CA ARG A 125 -7.71 -32.76 20.80
C ARG A 125 -8.45 -31.77 19.89
N ILE A 126 -8.16 -30.49 20.09
CA ILE A 126 -8.83 -29.40 19.38
C ILE A 126 -7.82 -28.62 18.54
N SER A 127 -8.24 -28.25 17.32
CA SER A 127 -7.42 -27.37 16.48
C SER A 127 -7.45 -25.95 17.03
N PRO A 128 -6.30 -25.36 17.40
CA PRO A 128 -6.25 -23.98 17.84
C PRO A 128 -6.67 -23.02 16.73
N MET A 129 -6.42 -23.39 15.47
CA MET A 129 -6.78 -22.56 14.33
C MET A 129 -8.28 -22.54 14.04
N ILE A 130 -9.01 -23.66 14.24
CA ILE A 130 -10.48 -23.64 14.18
C ILE A 130 -11.06 -22.73 15.27
N THR A 131 -10.48 -22.78 16.46
CA THR A 131 -10.87 -21.93 17.59
C THR A 131 -10.63 -20.44 17.26
N LEU A 132 -9.45 -20.12 16.74
CA LEU A 132 -9.10 -18.78 16.27
C LEU A 132 -10.01 -18.32 15.14
N GLY A 133 -10.28 -19.16 14.14
CA GLY A 133 -11.17 -18.87 13.02
C GLY A 133 -12.57 -18.46 13.46
N SER A 134 -13.10 -19.15 14.48
CA SER A 134 -14.41 -18.83 15.07
C SER A 134 -14.41 -17.46 15.76
N TRP A 135 -13.35 -17.10 16.48
CA TRP A 135 -13.22 -15.76 17.09
C TRP A 135 -13.00 -14.68 16.03
N MET A 136 -12.21 -14.96 14.99
CA MET A 136 -11.97 -14.05 13.87
C MET A 136 -13.23 -13.77 13.06
N ARG A 137 -14.12 -14.74 12.88
CA ARG A 137 -15.46 -14.54 12.30
C ARG A 137 -16.23 -13.46 13.07
N ASP A 138 -16.22 -13.54 14.40
CA ASP A 138 -16.95 -12.59 15.25
C ASP A 138 -16.25 -11.21 15.26
N ILE A 139 -14.91 -11.17 15.22
CA ILE A 139 -14.15 -9.93 15.01
C ILE A 139 -14.56 -9.28 13.68
N ILE A 140 -14.56 -10.02 12.57
CA ILE A 140 -14.96 -9.50 11.25
C ILE A 140 -16.37 -8.92 11.31
N SER A 141 -17.30 -9.67 11.91
CA SER A 141 -18.71 -9.25 12.04
C SER A 141 -18.87 -7.91 12.75
N LEU A 142 -18.09 -7.69 13.81
CA LEU A 142 -18.12 -6.46 14.61
C LEU A 142 -17.34 -5.30 13.97
N ASN A 143 -16.51 -5.57 12.97
CA ASN A 143 -15.50 -4.68 12.40
C ASN A 143 -15.48 -4.74 10.87
N MET A 144 -16.67 -4.84 10.26
CA MET A 144 -16.81 -5.04 8.81
C MET A 144 -16.11 -3.95 8.01
N ASP A 145 -16.08 -2.72 8.46
CA ASP A 145 -15.47 -1.61 7.72
C ASP A 145 -13.95 -1.51 7.87
N ASN A 146 -13.35 -2.06 8.93
CA ASN A 146 -11.95 -1.79 9.31
C ASN A 146 -11.09 -3.04 9.62
N PHE A 147 -11.61 -4.27 9.45
CA PHE A 147 -10.81 -5.51 9.57
C PHE A 147 -10.76 -6.32 8.26
N ARG A 148 -9.61 -6.93 7.94
CA ARG A 148 -9.42 -7.87 6.81
C ARG A 148 -8.54 -9.06 7.17
N LEU A 149 -8.80 -10.18 6.51
CA LEU A 149 -7.94 -11.38 6.50
C LEU A 149 -7.28 -11.53 5.13
N PHE A 150 -6.00 -11.85 5.13
CA PHE A 150 -5.19 -12.10 3.94
C PHE A 150 -4.58 -13.51 4.02
N GLY A 151 -4.56 -14.22 2.90
CA GLY A 151 -3.97 -15.56 2.82
C GLY A 151 -3.58 -15.96 1.39
N PRO A 152 -2.46 -16.66 1.18
CA PRO A 152 -1.96 -16.95 -0.15
C PRO A 152 -2.60 -18.21 -0.72
N ASP A 153 -3.93 -18.23 -0.80
CA ASP A 153 -4.76 -19.43 -1.11
C ASP A 153 -4.74 -20.49 0.01
N GLU A 154 -4.60 -20.02 1.26
CA GLU A 154 -4.36 -20.90 2.42
C GLU A 154 -5.32 -20.67 3.58
N THR A 155 -6.27 -19.73 3.51
CA THR A 155 -7.18 -19.43 4.64
C THR A 155 -7.92 -20.68 5.10
N ALA A 156 -8.47 -21.46 4.16
CA ALA A 156 -9.16 -22.71 4.49
C ALA A 156 -8.20 -23.82 4.92
N SER A 157 -7.02 -23.93 4.31
CA SER A 157 -6.03 -24.95 4.67
C SER A 157 -5.48 -24.74 6.08
N ASN A 158 -5.25 -23.48 6.45
CA ASN A 158 -4.90 -23.03 7.80
C ASN A 158 -6.08 -23.06 8.78
N ARG A 159 -7.21 -23.68 8.40
CA ARG A 159 -8.40 -23.91 9.24
C ARG A 159 -9.13 -22.64 9.71
N LEU A 160 -9.04 -21.54 8.95
CA LEU A 160 -9.69 -20.26 9.26
C LEU A 160 -11.01 -20.03 8.51
N GLN A 161 -11.54 -21.03 7.80
CA GLN A 161 -12.73 -20.91 6.93
C GLN A 161 -14.03 -20.51 7.64
N ALA A 162 -14.09 -20.56 8.98
CA ALA A 162 -15.27 -20.08 9.74
C ALA A 162 -15.60 -18.61 9.46
N VAL A 163 -14.61 -17.81 9.03
CA VAL A 163 -14.85 -16.43 8.58
C VAL A 163 -15.81 -16.35 7.39
N TYR A 164 -15.93 -17.42 6.58
CA TYR A 164 -16.81 -17.44 5.41
C TYR A 164 -18.29 -17.46 5.75
N GLU A 165 -18.64 -17.71 7.02
CA GLU A 165 -20.02 -17.64 7.51
C GLU A 165 -20.57 -16.20 7.51
N VAL A 166 -19.69 -15.18 7.52
CA VAL A 166 -20.06 -13.76 7.67
C VAL A 166 -19.51 -12.85 6.57
N THR A 167 -18.69 -13.39 5.67
CA THR A 167 -18.08 -12.67 4.56
C THR A 167 -17.59 -13.61 3.47
N ASP A 168 -17.30 -13.09 2.28
CA ASP A 168 -16.66 -13.85 1.21
C ASP A 168 -15.18 -13.47 1.01
N LYS A 169 -14.50 -14.28 0.19
CA LYS A 169 -13.25 -13.94 -0.50
C LYS A 169 -13.55 -12.92 -1.61
N VAL A 170 -12.82 -11.81 -1.62
CA VAL A 170 -12.98 -10.77 -2.63
C VAL A 170 -12.42 -11.26 -3.97
N TRP A 171 -13.28 -11.32 -4.99
CA TRP A 171 -12.91 -11.75 -6.33
C TRP A 171 -13.49 -10.83 -7.39
N GLN A 172 -12.64 -10.34 -8.30
CA GLN A 172 -13.04 -9.41 -9.37
C GLN A 172 -13.08 -10.06 -10.76
N TYR A 173 -12.67 -11.33 -10.91
CA TYR A 173 -12.67 -12.04 -12.19
C TYR A 173 -13.91 -12.93 -12.37
N ARG A 174 -13.95 -13.82 -13.37
CA ARG A 174 -15.09 -14.73 -13.56
C ARG A 174 -15.31 -15.58 -12.30
N ILE A 175 -16.57 -15.75 -11.90
CA ILE A 175 -17.02 -16.67 -10.84
C ILE A 175 -17.86 -17.73 -11.57
N ASP A 176 -17.46 -18.99 -11.43
CA ASP A 176 -18.10 -20.15 -12.05
C ASP A 176 -18.94 -20.91 -11.00
N ASP A 177 -19.87 -21.79 -11.43
CA ASP A 177 -20.82 -22.47 -10.51
C ASP A 177 -20.14 -23.36 -9.45
N ALA A 178 -18.90 -23.78 -9.69
CA ALA A 178 -18.11 -24.60 -8.78
C ALA A 178 -17.37 -23.77 -7.71
N ASP A 179 -17.34 -22.44 -7.84
CA ASP A 179 -16.62 -21.57 -6.91
C ASP A 179 -17.41 -21.34 -5.62
N GLU A 180 -16.75 -21.51 -4.47
CA GLU A 180 -17.35 -21.32 -3.16
C GLU A 180 -16.83 -20.06 -2.45
N HIS A 181 -17.73 -19.34 -1.80
CA HIS A 181 -17.44 -18.17 -0.97
C HIS A 181 -16.63 -17.07 -1.71
N LEU A 182 -16.85 -16.90 -3.01
CA LEU A 182 -16.31 -15.79 -3.80
C LEU A 182 -17.40 -14.76 -4.08
N ALA A 183 -17.10 -13.49 -3.82
CA ALA A 183 -17.99 -12.40 -4.15
C ALA A 183 -17.23 -11.13 -4.57
N ARG A 184 -17.93 -10.18 -5.19
CA ARG A 184 -17.38 -8.87 -5.59
C ARG A 184 -16.96 -8.00 -4.40
N SER A 185 -17.43 -8.33 -3.20
CA SER A 185 -17.13 -7.64 -1.96
C SER A 185 -17.03 -8.64 -0.81
N GLY A 186 -16.11 -8.40 0.11
CA GLY A 186 -15.80 -9.32 1.21
C GLY A 186 -14.66 -8.79 2.05
N ARG A 187 -14.25 -9.54 3.06
CA ARG A 187 -13.20 -9.20 4.05
C ARG A 187 -12.03 -10.16 4.02
N VAL A 188 -12.10 -11.23 3.24
CA VAL A 188 -10.97 -12.13 2.97
C VAL A 188 -10.39 -11.80 1.60
N LEU A 189 -9.07 -11.66 1.50
CA LEU A 189 -8.36 -11.48 0.24
C LEU A 189 -7.37 -12.61 0.06
N GLU A 190 -7.46 -13.32 -1.06
CA GLU A 190 -6.55 -14.39 -1.38
C GLU A 190 -5.99 -14.26 -2.80
N VAL A 191 -4.70 -14.56 -2.91
CA VAL A 191 -3.96 -14.74 -4.15
C VAL A 191 -2.71 -15.53 -3.79
N LEU A 192 -2.32 -16.52 -4.57
CA LEU A 192 -1.12 -17.33 -4.31
C LEU A 192 0.16 -16.49 -4.50
N SER A 193 0.45 -15.64 -3.51
CA SER A 193 1.59 -14.73 -3.42
C SER A 193 1.64 -14.11 -2.02
N GLU A 194 2.65 -14.49 -1.25
CA GLU A 194 2.97 -13.95 0.06
C GLU A 194 3.32 -12.46 -0.03
N HIS A 195 4.05 -12.08 -1.09
CA HIS A 195 4.39 -10.68 -1.37
C HIS A 195 3.15 -9.79 -1.51
N LEU A 196 2.13 -10.24 -2.25
CA LEU A 196 0.89 -9.48 -2.40
C LEU A 196 0.09 -9.43 -1.10
N CYS A 197 -0.04 -10.56 -0.39
CA CYS A 197 -0.76 -10.62 0.88
C CYS A 197 -0.12 -9.72 1.94
N GLN A 198 1.20 -9.77 2.08
CA GLN A 198 1.96 -8.91 2.99
C GLN A 198 1.87 -7.44 2.58
N GLY A 199 2.09 -7.12 1.31
CA GLY A 199 2.03 -5.73 0.82
C GLY A 199 0.63 -5.12 0.96
N TRP A 200 -0.44 -5.90 0.74
CA TRP A 200 -1.80 -5.47 0.99
C TRP A 200 -2.06 -5.23 2.48
N LEU A 201 -1.60 -6.12 3.35
CA LEU A 201 -1.74 -5.94 4.80
C LEU A 201 -1.00 -4.68 5.26
N GLU A 202 0.27 -4.50 4.87
CA GLU A 202 1.06 -3.32 5.22
C GLU A 202 0.36 -2.02 4.80
N GLY A 203 -0.09 -1.91 3.55
CA GLY A 203 -0.84 -0.74 3.08
C GLY A 203 -2.15 -0.53 3.84
N TYR A 204 -2.84 -1.61 4.19
CA TYR A 204 -4.10 -1.56 4.95
C TYR A 204 -3.88 -1.07 6.39
N LEU A 205 -2.80 -1.50 7.04
CA LEU A 205 -2.42 -1.07 8.39
C LEU A 205 -1.90 0.37 8.41
N LEU A 206 -1.00 0.73 7.49
CA LEU A 206 -0.42 2.08 7.36
C LEU A 206 -1.48 3.16 7.14
N THR A 207 -2.62 2.77 6.56
CA THR A 207 -3.79 3.65 6.34
C THR A 207 -4.83 3.60 7.47
N GLY A 208 -4.49 2.99 8.61
CA GLY A 208 -5.23 3.10 9.87
C GLY A 208 -6.21 1.97 10.19
N ARG A 209 -6.16 0.84 9.48
CA ARG A 209 -7.09 -0.29 9.67
C ARG A 209 -6.37 -1.49 10.32
N HIS A 210 -7.05 -2.63 10.42
CA HIS A 210 -6.56 -3.82 11.14
C HIS A 210 -6.64 -5.08 10.27
N GLY A 211 -5.72 -6.00 10.43
CA GLY A 211 -5.85 -7.27 9.73
C GLY A 211 -4.87 -8.31 10.21
N VAL A 212 -5.05 -9.51 9.66
CA VAL A 212 -4.20 -10.67 9.90
C VAL A 212 -3.82 -11.27 8.55
N PHE A 213 -2.57 -11.68 8.43
CA PHE A 213 -2.07 -12.50 7.33
C PHE A 213 -1.69 -13.86 7.91
N SER A 214 -2.22 -14.94 7.34
CA SER A 214 -1.82 -16.33 7.64
C SER A 214 -1.08 -16.92 6.45
N CYS A 215 0.02 -17.62 6.73
CA CYS A 215 0.85 -18.34 5.76
C CYS A 215 1.28 -19.68 6.37
N TYR A 216 1.58 -20.67 5.54
CA TYR A 216 2.38 -21.82 5.95
C TYR A 216 3.74 -21.35 6.45
N GLU A 217 4.24 -22.01 7.51
CA GLU A 217 5.43 -21.54 8.24
C GLU A 217 6.70 -21.43 7.37
N ALA A 218 6.84 -22.28 6.36
CA ALA A 218 8.04 -22.35 5.55
C ALA A 218 8.07 -21.36 4.38
N PHE A 219 6.94 -20.75 4.03
CA PHE A 219 6.76 -19.90 2.84
C PHE A 219 6.66 -18.43 3.25
#